data_AF-A0A3M1E6G0-F1
#
_entry.id   AF-A0A3M1E6G0-F1
#
_cell.length_a   1.000
_cell.length_b   1.000
_cell.length_c   1.000
_cell.angle_alpha   90.00
_cell.angle_beta   90.00
_cell.angle_gamma   90.00
#
_symmetry.space_group_name_H-M   'P 1'
#
loop_
_entity.id
_entity.type
_entity.pdbx_description
1 polymer ?
#
loop_
_entity_poly.entity_id
_entity_poly.type
_entity_poly.pdbx_seq_one_letter_code
_entity_poly.pdbx_strand_id
1 'polypeptide(L)' 'MDSVSLQILSFLSIFTLAIVSPGPNFVLVSRTALVHSRRSGLFAAFGVATGSGLFALAG' A
#
# COMPACT_ATOMS: atom_id res chain seq x y z
N MET A 1 31.14 7.18 -12.25
CA MET A 1 29.98 7.10 -11.34
C MET A 1 30.35 6.16 -10.23
N ASP A 2 30.27 6.65 -9.01
CA ASP A 2 30.73 5.97 -7.81
C ASP A 2 29.78 4.79 -7.56
N SER A 3 30.29 3.65 -7.10
CA SER A 3 29.48 2.46 -6.83
C SER A 3 28.31 2.75 -5.88
N VAL A 4 28.49 3.69 -4.95
CA VAL A 4 27.46 4.19 -4.04
C VAL A 4 26.32 4.90 -4.78
N SER A 5 26.63 5.76 -5.77
CA SER A 5 25.60 6.45 -6.55
C SER A 5 24.72 5.47 -7.35
N LEU A 6 25.32 4.42 -7.90
CA LEU A 6 24.60 3.36 -8.60
C LEU A 6 23.72 2.54 -7.66
N GLN A 7 24.21 2.23 -6.45
CA GLN A 7 23.42 1.53 -5.42
C GLN A 7 22.20 2.34 -5.00
N ILE A 8 22.36 3.64 -4.77
CA ILE A 8 21.25 4.54 -4.41
C ILE A 8 20.22 4.57 -5.55
N LEU A 9 20.67 4.69 -6.80
CA LEU A 9 19.78 4.73 -7.95
C LEU A 9 18.99 3.42 -8.13
N SER A 10 19.65 2.26 -7.95
CA SER A 10 18.97 0.95 -7.95
C SER A 10 17.98 0.81 -6.81
N PHE A 11 18.34 1.24 -5.60
CA PHE A 11 17.43 1.20 -4.45
C PHE A 11 16.20 2.07 -4.71
N LEU A 12 16.40 3.29 -5.19
CA LEU A 12 15.32 4.23 -5.49
C LEU A 12 14.39 3.67 -6.57
N SER A 13 14.93 3.08 -7.64
CA SER A 13 14.09 2.55 -8.74
C SER A 13 13.22 1.39 -8.28
N ILE A 14 13.79 0.45 -7.51
CA ILE A 14 13.06 -0.68 -6.94
C ILE A 14 11.99 -0.19 -5.97
N PHE A 15 12.33 0.73 -5.07
CA PHE A 15 11.35 1.29 -4.12
C PHE A 15 10.24 2.07 -4.81
N THR A 16 10.56 2.81 -5.87
CA THR A 16 9.56 3.53 -6.66
C THR A 16 8.55 2.55 -7.27
N LEU A 17 9.04 1.46 -7.88
CA LEU A 17 8.17 0.41 -8.41
C LEU A 17 7.35 -0.28 -7.31
N ALA A 18 7.95 -0.52 -6.14
CA ALA A 18 7.28 -1.14 -5.01
C ALA A 18 6.16 -0.26 -4.43
N ILE A 19 6.39 1.06 -4.31
CA ILE A 19 5.39 2.02 -3.81
C ILE A 19 4.24 2.22 -4.80
N VAL A 20 4.52 2.20 -6.10
CA VAL A 20 3.49 2.31 -7.15
C VAL A 20 2.64 1.04 -7.22
N SER A 21 3.19 -0.12 -6.88
CA SER A 21 2.46 -1.39 -6.88
C SER A 21 1.33 -1.35 -5.85
N PRO A 22 0.05 -1.38 -6.28
CA PRO A 22 -1.06 -1.37 -5.34
C PRO A 22 -1.02 -2.65 -4.51
N GLY A 23 -0.88 -2.51 -3.19
CA GLY A 23 -0.86 -3.65 -2.29
C GLY A 23 -2.22 -4.38 -2.21
N PRO A 24 -2.26 -5.58 -1.58
CA PRO A 24 -3.49 -6.38 -1.44
C PRO A 24 -4.66 -5.60 -0.82
N ASN A 25 -4.35 -4.75 0.15
CA ASN A 25 -5.32 -3.88 0.82
C ASN A 25 -5.96 -2.87 -0.12
N PHE A 26 -5.17 -2.23 -0.99
CA PHE A 26 -5.69 -1.27 -1.97
C PHE A 26 -6.58 -1.97 -2.99
N VAL A 27 -6.16 -3.14 -3.47
CA VAL A 27 -6.94 -3.96 -4.41
C VAL A 27 -8.27 -4.37 -3.78
N LEU A 28 -8.26 -4.83 -2.53
CA LEU A 28 -9.46 -5.24 -1.80
C LEU A 28 -10.46 -4.09 -1.62
N VAL A 29 -10.00 -2.93 -1.14
CA VAL A 29 -10.85 -1.75 -0.91
C VAL A 29 -11.40 -1.21 -2.23
N SER A 30 -10.55 -1.06 -3.25
CA SER A 30 -10.95 -0.57 -4.57
C SER A 30 -11.94 -1.52 -5.24
N ARG A 31 -11.69 -2.83 -5.20
CA ARG A 31 -12.63 -3.83 -5.71
C ARG A 31 -13.97 -3.78 -4.98
N THR A 32 -13.96 -3.65 -3.66
CA THR A 32 -15.20 -3.57 -2.86
C THR A 32 -15.99 -2.30 -3.18
N ALA A 33 -15.30 -1.18 -3.37
CA ALA A 33 -15.91 0.09 -3.76
C ALA A 33 -16.55 0.03 -5.16
N LEU A 34 -15.86 -0.60 -6.12
CA LEU A 34 -16.28 -0.68 -7.52
C LEU A 34 -17.34 -1.76 -7.78
N VAL A 35 -17.22 -2.93 -7.14
CA VAL A 35 -18.09 -4.09 -7.40
C VAL A 35 -19.35 -4.08 -6.53
N HIS A 36 -19.27 -3.59 -5.29
CA HIS A 36 -20.41 -3.58 -4.38
C HIS A 36 -21.02 -2.20 -4.24
N SER A 37 -20.32 -1.28 -3.57
CA SER A 37 -20.77 0.12 -3.46
C SER A 37 -19.68 0.98 -2.83
N ARG A 38 -19.79 2.31 -3.05
CA ARG A 38 -18.95 3.31 -2.37
C ARG A 38 -18.99 3.16 -0.85
N ARG A 39 -20.16 2.91 -0.26
CA ARG A 39 -20.30 2.71 1.20
C ARG A 39 -19.58 1.44 1.66
N SER A 40 -19.73 0.33 0.94
CA SER A 40 -19.04 -0.92 1.25
C SER A 40 -17.51 -0.78 1.17
N GLY A 41 -17.01 -0.05 0.16
CA GLY A 41 -15.60 0.31 0.05
C GLY A 41 -15.09 1.13 1.23
N LEU A 42 -15.86 2.11 1.72
CA LEU A 42 -15.49 2.90 2.90
C LEU A 42 -15.38 2.05 4.16
N PHE A 43 -16.34 1.14 4.40
CA PHE A 43 -16.25 0.22 5.54
C PHE A 43 -15.03 -0.71 5.44
N ALA A 44 -14.71 -1.21 4.24
CA ALA A 44 -13.51 -2.00 4.02
C ALA A 44 -12.23 -1.19 4.29
N ALA A 45 -12.17 0.06 3.84
CA ALA A 45 -11.04 0.96 4.11
C ALA A 45 -10.85 1.21 5.61
N PHE A 46 -11.94 1.44 6.35
CA PHE A 46 -11.91 1.60 7.80
C PHE A 46 -11.39 0.35 8.51
N GLY A 47 -11.85 -0.85 8.12
CA GLY A 47 -11.37 -2.10 8.70
C GLY A 47 -9.86 -2.29 8.51
N VAL A 48 -9.36 -2.04 7.30
CA VAL A 48 -7.93 -2.10 6.98
C VAL A 48 -7.12 -1.08 7.79
N ALA A 49 -7.57 0.17 7.86
CA ALA A 49 -6.89 1.23 8.58
C ALA A 49 -6.80 0.93 10.09
N THR A 50 -7.92 0.51 10.70
CA THR A 50 -7.96 0.15 12.12
C THR A 50 -7.08 -1.05 12.42
N GLY A 51 -7.16 -2.12 11.62
CA GLY A 51 -6.32 -3.31 11.82
C GLY A 51 -4.82 -3.01 11.67
N SER A 52 -4.45 -2.23 10.65
CA SER A 52 -3.05 -1.81 10.43
C SER A 52 -2.56 -0.90 11.55
N GLY A 53 -3.40 0.02 12.03
CA GLY A 53 -3.08 0.90 13.16
C GLY A 53 -2.89 0.13 14.45
N LEU A 54 -3.78 -0.81 14.77
CA LEU A 54 -3.63 -1.67 15.95
C LEU A 54 -2.36 -2.52 15.87
N PHE A 55 -2.06 -3.10 14.71
CA PHE A 55 -0.83 -3.87 14.52
C PHE A 55 0.43 -2.99 14.71
N ALA A 56 0.43 -1.78 14.15
CA ALA A 56 1.53 -0.83 14.32
C ALA A 56 1.73 -0.37 15.77
N LEU A 57 0.66 -0.33 16.57
CA LEU A 57 0.74 -0.02 18.01
C LEU A 57 1.12 -1.23 18.87
N ALA A 58 0.90 -2.45 18.39
CA ALA A 58 1.23 -3.68 19.09
C ALA A 58 2.68 -4.14 18.87
N GLY A 59 3.32 -3.67 17.79
CA GLY A 59 4.69 -3.98 17.41
C GLY A 59 5.74 -3.12 18.12
#